data_AF-A0AA86T297-F1
#
_entry.id   AF-A0AA86T297-F1
#
_cell.length_a   1.000
_cell.length_b   1.000
_cell.length_c   1.000
_cell.angle_alpha   90.00
_cell.angle_beta   90.00
_cell.angle_gamma   90.00
#
_symmetry.space_group_name_H-M   'P 1'
#
loop_
_entity.id
_entity.type
_entity.pdbx_description
1 polymer ?
#
loop_
_entity_poly.entity_id
_entity_poly.type
_entity_poly.pdbx_seq_one_letter_code
_entity_poly.pdbx_strand_id
1 'polypeptide(L)'
;MIAAGLFMFVLVLGFIVLDWWYFAQGRSDATRYGCRVAAVAQPVAVPSASELAARFHPSGILPLPHGAARLFPNERRMVLQPDCRRFASRFRTAWPMKGSIDIASGEGGVELVCTKRIPWSSAIVTLLWFALVGLGTAGFLISYLLQGGFTSLSGILMGVGVAGLGTLVFAFGLVTVSLAYRLENTRLMQVWEELRQALRGADADDRTSVSSGDVRQSEPSRA
;
A
#
# COMPACT_ATOMS: atom_id res chain seq x y z
N MET A 1 9.51 -13.47 -37.39
CA MET A 1 8.57 -13.61 -36.24
C MET A 1 9.26 -13.43 -34.89
N ILE A 2 10.47 -13.96 -34.68
CA ILE A 2 11.23 -13.81 -33.42
C ILE A 2 11.51 -12.34 -33.05
N ALA A 3 11.89 -11.51 -34.03
CA ALA A 3 12.17 -10.08 -33.79
C ALA A 3 10.95 -9.29 -33.26
N ALA A 4 9.75 -9.60 -33.75
CA ALA A 4 8.52 -8.97 -33.28
C ALA A 4 8.17 -9.39 -31.84
N GLY A 5 8.38 -10.66 -31.50
CA GLY A 5 8.19 -11.16 -30.14
C GLY A 5 9.17 -10.52 -29.14
N LEU A 6 10.45 -10.40 -29.51
CA LEU A 6 11.45 -9.73 -28.70
C LEU A 6 11.11 -8.24 -28.49
N PHE A 7 10.71 -7.55 -29.55
CA PHE A 7 10.32 -6.14 -29.47
C PHE A 7 9.12 -5.93 -28.54
N MET A 8 8.09 -6.77 -28.65
CA MET A 8 6.92 -6.74 -27.76
C MET A 8 7.31 -6.99 -26.30
N PHE A 9 8.19 -7.97 -26.03
CA PHE A 9 8.69 -8.24 -24.68
C PHE A 9 9.41 -7.03 -24.08
N VAL A 10 10.29 -6.36 -24.85
CA VAL A 10 10.99 -5.16 -24.41
C VAL A 10 10.03 -4.01 -24.10
N LEU A 11 8.99 -3.82 -24.94
CA LEU A 11 7.97 -2.80 -24.69
C LEU A 11 7.17 -3.08 -23.41
N VAL A 12 6.76 -4.33 -23.18
CA VAL A 12 6.05 -4.72 -21.96
C VAL A 12 6.92 -4.48 -20.74
N LEU A 13 8.21 -4.86 -20.78
CA LEU A 13 9.12 -4.63 -19.67
C LEU A 13 9.34 -3.13 -19.42
N GLY A 14 9.51 -2.34 -20.48
CA GLY A 14 9.61 -0.89 -20.39
C GLY A 14 8.37 -0.25 -19.77
N PHE A 15 7.17 -0.72 -20.14
CA PHE A 15 5.91 -0.26 -19.56
C PHE A 15 5.80 -0.57 -18.06
N ILE A 16 6.19 -1.77 -17.64
CA ILE A 16 6.20 -2.16 -16.22
C ILE A 16 7.14 -1.25 -15.42
N VAL A 17 8.37 -1.05 -15.91
CA VAL A 17 9.37 -0.21 -15.24
C VAL A 17 8.90 1.25 -15.18
N LEU A 18 8.31 1.77 -16.26
CA LEU A 18 7.80 3.14 -16.31
C LEU A 18 6.61 3.34 -15.37
N ASP A 19 5.70 2.36 -15.30
CA ASP A 19 4.58 2.34 -14.35
C ASP A 19 5.08 2.38 -12.91
N TRP A 20 6.09 1.57 -12.58
CA TRP A 20 6.70 1.57 -11.25
C TRP A 20 7.39 2.88 -10.91
N TRP A 21 8.13 3.45 -11.87
CA TRP A 21 8.77 4.75 -11.68
C TRP A 21 7.72 5.84 -11.46
N TYR A 22 6.69 5.91 -12.30
CA TYR A 22 5.62 6.90 -12.16
C TYR A 22 4.89 6.75 -10.82
N PHE A 23 4.59 5.51 -10.40
CA PHE A 23 3.97 5.22 -9.12
C PHE A 23 4.84 5.65 -7.92
N ALA A 24 6.15 5.43 -8.02
CA ALA A 24 7.14 5.81 -6.99
C ALA A 24 7.33 7.33 -6.87
N GLN A 25 6.90 8.12 -7.86
CA GLN A 25 7.01 9.57 -7.77
C GLN A 25 6.08 10.14 -6.68
N GLY A 26 6.64 11.04 -5.87
CA GLY A 26 5.93 11.76 -4.82
C GLY A 26 5.19 13.01 -5.30
N ARG A 27 4.64 13.00 -6.53
CA ARG A 27 3.86 14.11 -7.09
C ARG A 27 2.40 14.05 -6.64
N SER A 28 1.68 15.19 -6.68
CA SER A 28 0.29 15.30 -6.21
C SER A 28 -0.70 14.52 -7.10
N ASP A 29 -0.46 14.46 -8.41
CA ASP A 29 -1.19 13.64 -9.39
C ASP A 29 -1.00 12.13 -9.15
N ALA A 30 0.23 11.72 -8.85
CA ALA A 30 0.61 10.34 -8.56
C ALA A 30 0.06 9.81 -7.22
N THR A 31 -0.66 10.63 -6.44
CA THR A 31 -1.29 10.20 -5.18
C THR A 31 -2.53 9.34 -5.41
N ARG A 32 -3.26 9.57 -6.51
CA ARG A 32 -4.43 8.76 -6.89
C ARG A 32 -4.08 7.59 -7.80
N TYR A 33 -2.86 7.59 -8.32
CA TYR A 33 -2.42 6.61 -9.29
C TYR A 33 -2.29 5.21 -8.67
N GLY A 34 -2.63 4.19 -9.47
CA GLY A 34 -2.57 2.79 -9.08
C GLY A 34 -3.89 2.15 -8.67
N CYS A 35 -3.87 0.83 -8.55
CA CYS A 35 -4.98 0.00 -8.16
C CYS A 35 -5.21 0.10 -6.64
N ARG A 36 -6.43 0.41 -6.21
CA ARG A 36 -6.81 0.46 -4.79
C ARG A 36 -7.02 -0.97 -4.28
N VAL A 37 -6.24 -1.36 -3.26
CA VAL A 37 -6.28 -2.70 -2.67
C VAL A 37 -7.10 -2.71 -1.38
N ALA A 38 -6.97 -1.66 -0.57
CA ALA A 38 -7.67 -1.55 0.70
C ALA A 38 -7.80 -0.09 1.12
N ALA A 39 -8.68 0.20 2.08
CA ALA A 39 -8.75 1.50 2.73
C ALA A 39 -8.97 1.30 4.23
N VAL A 40 -8.37 2.17 5.03
CA VAL A 40 -8.52 2.23 6.48
C VAL A 40 -8.95 3.65 6.81
N ALA A 41 -10.21 3.82 7.20
CA ALA A 41 -10.73 5.09 7.69
C ALA A 41 -10.58 5.14 9.21
N GLN A 42 -10.02 6.23 9.73
CA GLN A 42 -10.01 6.49 11.17
C GLN A 42 -10.21 7.98 11.46
N PRO A 43 -11.05 8.31 12.45
CA PRO A 43 -11.17 9.67 12.95
C PRO A 43 -9.89 10.08 13.67
N VAL A 44 -9.45 11.31 13.45
CA VAL A 44 -8.33 11.92 14.18
C VAL A 44 -8.86 13.13 14.94
N ALA A 45 -8.45 13.25 16.20
CA ALA A 45 -8.87 14.32 17.11
C ALA A 45 -8.21 15.69 16.80
N VAL A 46 -7.88 15.96 15.54
CA VAL A 46 -7.38 17.28 15.12
C VAL A 46 -8.59 18.13 14.73
N PRO A 47 -8.75 19.35 15.28
CA PRO A 47 -9.95 20.16 15.08
C PRO A 47 -10.10 20.67 13.64
N SER A 48 -8.99 21.03 12.98
CA SER A 48 -9.04 21.64 11.65
C SER A 48 -7.90 21.23 10.71
N ALA A 49 -8.15 21.30 9.40
CA ALA A 49 -7.15 21.03 8.37
C ALA A 49 -6.00 22.06 8.35
N SER A 50 -6.23 23.26 8.87
CA SER A 50 -5.22 24.32 9.02
C SER A 50 -4.24 24.03 10.16
N GLU A 51 -4.73 23.55 11.32
CA GLU A 51 -3.86 23.12 12.42
C GLU A 51 -3.06 21.88 12.05
N LEU A 52 -3.67 20.99 11.25
CA LEU A 52 -2.97 19.85 10.68
C LEU A 52 -1.81 20.29 9.78
N ALA A 53 -2.01 21.32 8.95
CA ALA A 53 -0.95 21.87 8.09
C ALA A 53 0.17 22.54 8.88
N ALA A 54 -0.15 23.20 10.01
CA ALA A 54 0.84 23.84 10.88
C ALA A 54 1.81 22.84 11.53
N ARG A 55 1.43 21.55 11.64
CA ARG A 55 2.31 20.48 12.15
C ARG A 55 3.35 20.01 11.14
N PHE A 56 3.20 20.35 9.86
CA PHE A 56 4.15 19.99 8.81
C PHE A 56 5.18 21.10 8.65
N HIS A 57 6.40 20.73 8.26
CA HIS A 57 7.43 21.70 7.89
C HIS A 57 6.92 22.58 6.73
N PRO A 58 7.42 23.82 6.53
CA PRO A 58 7.05 24.67 5.39
C PRO A 58 7.15 24.01 4.01
N SER A 59 7.95 22.94 3.88
CA SER A 59 8.07 22.11 2.68
C SER A 59 6.90 21.12 2.48
N GLY A 60 5.94 21.07 3.42
CA GLY A 60 4.84 20.12 3.46
C GLY A 60 5.26 18.70 3.86
N ILE A 61 6.44 18.51 4.46
CA ILE A 61 6.97 17.18 4.83
C ILE A 61 7.06 17.07 6.34
N LEU A 62 6.55 15.98 6.89
CA LEU A 62 6.74 15.55 8.27
C LEU A 62 7.67 14.33 8.28
N PRO A 63 8.92 14.45 8.75
CA PRO A 63 9.81 13.31 8.88
C PRO A 63 9.30 12.37 9.99
N LEU A 64 9.30 11.07 9.71
CA LEU A 64 8.91 10.01 10.65
C LEU A 64 10.11 9.07 10.88
N PRO A 65 10.17 8.34 12.00
CA PRO A 65 11.27 7.41 12.28
C PRO A 65 11.57 6.47 11.11
N HIS A 66 10.53 5.88 10.49
CA HIS A 66 10.65 4.91 9.41
C HIS A 66 10.20 5.42 8.03
N GLY A 67 10.08 6.73 7.85
CA GLY A 67 9.68 7.30 6.57
C GLY A 67 9.40 8.80 6.62
N ALA A 68 8.50 9.26 5.77
CA ALA A 68 7.99 10.63 5.82
C ALA A 68 6.52 10.66 5.38
N ALA A 69 5.77 11.60 5.93
CA ALA A 69 4.47 11.99 5.42
C ALA A 69 4.60 13.30 4.65
N ARG A 70 4.03 13.36 3.45
CA ARG A 70 3.99 14.60 2.65
C ARG A 70 2.54 15.08 2.51
N LEU A 71 2.27 16.30 2.94
CA LEU A 71 1.00 16.99 2.84
C LEU A 71 0.92 17.81 1.55
N PHE A 72 -0.22 17.71 0.88
CA PHE A 72 -0.64 18.49 -0.27
C PHE A 72 -1.87 19.31 0.15
N PRO A 73 -1.67 20.55 0.65
CA PRO A 73 -2.73 21.32 1.31
C PRO A 73 -3.84 21.73 0.34
N ASN A 74 -3.49 22.07 -0.92
CA ASN A 74 -4.46 22.45 -1.94
C ASN A 74 -5.43 21.32 -2.28
N GLU A 75 -4.93 20.08 -2.29
CA GLU A 75 -5.69 18.89 -2.64
C GLU A 75 -6.28 18.15 -1.42
N ARG A 76 -6.06 18.67 -0.20
CA ARG A 76 -6.44 18.05 1.09
C ARG A 76 -6.02 16.58 1.19
N ARG A 77 -4.77 16.29 0.83
CA ARG A 77 -4.22 14.93 0.73
C ARG A 77 -2.87 14.80 1.39
N MET A 78 -2.57 13.60 1.86
CA MET A 78 -1.21 13.24 2.24
C MET A 78 -0.74 11.96 1.56
N VAL A 79 0.56 11.80 1.44
CA VAL A 79 1.20 10.56 0.99
C VAL A 79 2.15 10.09 2.06
N LEU A 80 2.05 8.81 2.39
CA LEU A 80 3.05 8.11 3.19
C LEU A 80 4.15 7.57 2.29
N GLN A 81 5.39 7.90 2.61
CA GLN A 81 6.58 7.41 1.95
C GLN A 81 7.42 6.63 2.96
N PRO A 82 7.27 5.30 3.04
CA PRO A 82 8.13 4.48 3.87
C PRO A 82 9.57 4.51 3.32
N ASP A 83 10.54 4.75 4.20
CA ASP A 83 11.96 4.74 3.80
C ASP A 83 12.47 3.29 3.82
N CYS A 84 12.54 2.66 2.64
CA CYS A 84 13.02 1.29 2.48
C CYS A 84 14.45 1.08 3.02
N ARG A 85 15.26 2.12 3.22
CA ARG A 85 16.62 1.99 3.78
C ARG A 85 16.63 1.73 5.28
N ARG A 86 15.64 2.23 6.01
CA ARG A 86 15.55 2.10 7.48
C ARG A 86 14.81 0.85 7.94
N PHE A 87 14.11 0.17 7.03
CA PHE A 87 13.57 -1.16 7.32
C PHE A 87 14.66 -2.23 7.24
N ALA A 88 14.74 -3.10 8.25
CA ALA A 88 15.74 -4.18 8.34
C ALA A 88 15.73 -5.12 7.12
N SER A 89 14.60 -5.24 6.42
CA SER A 89 14.50 -5.97 5.16
C SER A 89 14.71 -5.02 3.97
N ARG A 90 15.89 -5.09 3.35
CA ARG A 90 16.24 -4.38 2.09
C ARG A 90 15.54 -4.95 0.85
N PHE A 91 14.70 -5.96 0.99
CA PHE A 91 13.98 -6.53 -0.15
C PHE A 91 13.03 -5.49 -0.73
N ARG A 92 13.40 -4.97 -1.91
CA ARG A 92 12.45 -4.35 -2.83
C ARG A 92 11.57 -5.45 -3.36
N THR A 93 10.31 -5.46 -2.96
CA THR A 93 9.35 -6.38 -3.56
C THR A 93 8.98 -5.86 -4.95
N ALA A 94 8.58 -6.76 -5.85
CA ALA A 94 8.00 -6.39 -7.14
C ALA A 94 6.56 -5.82 -7.02
N TRP A 95 6.10 -5.58 -5.78
CA TRP A 95 4.77 -5.04 -5.45
C TRP A 95 4.90 -3.84 -4.52
N PRO A 96 5.55 -2.73 -4.96
CA PRO A 96 5.65 -1.54 -4.12
C PRO A 96 4.25 -1.05 -3.73
N MET A 97 4.10 -0.63 -2.49
CA MET A 97 2.80 -0.20 -1.93
C MET A 97 2.88 1.24 -1.45
N LYS A 98 1.84 2.02 -1.75
CA LYS A 98 1.74 3.43 -1.36
C LYS A 98 0.48 3.65 -0.55
N GLY A 99 0.59 4.44 0.51
CA GLY A 99 -0.56 4.94 1.27
C GLY A 99 -0.87 6.37 0.86
N SER A 100 -2.04 6.59 0.25
CA SER A 100 -2.61 7.92 0.01
C SER A 100 -3.66 8.19 1.07
N ILE A 101 -3.52 9.27 1.83
CA ILE A 101 -4.47 9.67 2.86
C ILE A 101 -5.32 10.80 2.31
N ASP A 102 -6.62 10.59 2.24
CA ASP A 102 -7.58 11.66 1.96
C ASP A 102 -8.02 12.28 3.30
N ILE A 103 -8.05 13.62 3.37
CA ILE A 103 -8.47 14.37 4.55
C ILE A 103 -9.94 14.74 4.36
N ALA A 104 -10.82 14.09 5.10
CA ALA A 104 -12.24 14.42 5.14
C ALA A 104 -12.55 15.24 6.40
N SER A 105 -13.42 16.25 6.27
CA SER A 105 -13.92 17.00 7.42
C SER A 105 -15.21 16.33 7.88
N GLY A 106 -15.21 15.77 9.09
CA GLY A 106 -16.38 15.17 9.72
C GLY A 106 -16.98 16.08 10.79
N GLU A 107 -18.20 15.77 11.24
CA GLU A 107 -18.96 16.59 12.21
C GLU A 107 -18.29 16.74 13.58
N GLY A 108 -17.27 15.92 13.90
CA GLY A 108 -16.53 15.94 15.17
C GLY A 108 -15.00 16.08 15.03
N GLY A 109 -14.48 16.44 13.86
CA GLY A 109 -13.03 16.62 13.63
C GLY A 109 -12.57 16.19 12.23
N VAL A 110 -11.26 16.06 12.06
CA VAL A 110 -10.66 15.60 10.79
C VAL A 110 -10.62 14.08 10.72
N GLU A 111 -11.32 13.49 9.75
CA GLU A 111 -11.23 12.07 9.43
C GLU A 111 -10.13 11.82 8.40
N LEU A 112 -9.21 10.89 8.70
CA LEU A 112 -8.15 10.51 7.78
C LEU A 112 -8.45 9.13 7.19
N VAL A 113 -8.61 9.08 5.86
CA VAL A 113 -8.85 7.83 5.13
C VAL A 113 -7.58 7.41 4.42
N CYS A 114 -6.86 6.44 5.00
CA CYS A 114 -5.67 5.86 4.41
C CYS A 114 -6.06 4.81 3.35
N THR A 115 -5.94 5.18 2.08
CA THR A 115 -6.13 4.28 0.93
C THR A 115 -4.81 3.66 0.52
N LYS A 116 -4.79 2.33 0.44
CA LYS A 116 -3.66 1.50 0.07
C LYS A 116 -3.70 1.20 -1.43
N ARG A 117 -2.62 1.50 -2.13
CA ARG A 117 -2.51 1.32 -3.59
C ARG A 117 -1.27 0.55 -3.99
N ILE A 118 -1.36 -0.14 -5.13
CA ILE A 118 -0.24 -0.79 -5.83
C ILE A 118 -0.21 -0.30 -7.30
N PRO A 119 0.93 -0.42 -8.00
CA PRO A 119 1.01 -0.12 -9.43
C PRO A 119 0.01 -0.97 -10.24
N TRP A 120 -0.51 -0.41 -11.34
CA TRP A 120 -1.42 -1.12 -12.21
C TRP A 120 -0.75 -2.32 -12.88
N SER A 121 0.52 -2.18 -13.27
CA SER A 121 1.28 -3.28 -13.87
C SER A 121 1.38 -4.48 -12.93
N SER A 122 1.67 -4.26 -11.64
CA SER A 122 1.75 -5.34 -10.66
C SER A 122 0.39 -6.05 -10.50
N ALA A 123 -0.71 -5.32 -10.44
CA ALA A 123 -2.05 -5.90 -10.37
C ALA A 123 -2.38 -6.74 -11.62
N ILE A 124 -2.12 -6.19 -12.82
CA ILE A 124 -2.40 -6.84 -14.10
C ILE A 124 -1.53 -8.08 -14.29
N VAL A 125 -0.22 -7.99 -14.02
CA VAL A 125 0.71 -9.13 -14.14
C VAL A 125 0.32 -10.24 -13.18
N THR A 126 -0.04 -9.92 -11.94
CA THR A 126 -0.53 -10.91 -10.97
C THR A 126 -1.83 -11.57 -11.45
N LEU A 127 -2.79 -10.79 -11.94
CA LEU A 127 -4.05 -11.33 -12.47
C LEU A 127 -3.80 -12.23 -13.68
N LEU A 128 -2.98 -11.80 -14.62
CA LEU A 128 -2.60 -12.56 -15.82
C LEU A 128 -1.91 -13.86 -15.46
N TRP A 129 -1.01 -13.85 -14.46
CA TRP A 129 -0.36 -15.07 -13.98
C TRP A 129 -1.37 -16.08 -13.46
N PHE A 130 -2.28 -15.66 -12.56
CA PHE A 130 -3.30 -16.56 -12.00
C PHE A 130 -4.30 -17.01 -13.05
N ALA A 131 -4.68 -16.14 -13.99
CA ALA A 131 -5.54 -16.49 -15.11
C ALA A 131 -4.85 -17.54 -16.01
N LEU A 132 -3.58 -17.35 -16.36
CA LEU A 132 -2.82 -18.27 -17.18
C LEU A 132 -2.70 -19.65 -16.53
N VAL A 133 -2.36 -19.70 -15.24
CA VAL A 133 -2.22 -20.96 -14.51
C VAL A 133 -3.58 -21.62 -14.30
N GLY A 134 -4.57 -20.88 -13.81
CA GLY A 134 -5.91 -21.40 -13.50
C GLY A 134 -6.67 -21.82 -14.74
N LEU A 135 -6.83 -20.92 -15.71
CA LEU A 135 -7.52 -21.21 -16.97
C LEU A 135 -6.74 -22.19 -17.85
N GLY A 136 -5.40 -22.13 -17.84
CA GLY A 136 -4.57 -23.09 -18.57
C GLY A 136 -4.71 -24.51 -18.02
N THR A 137 -4.67 -24.67 -16.70
CA THR A 137 -4.87 -25.98 -16.06
C THR A 137 -6.29 -26.48 -16.28
N ALA A 138 -7.30 -25.64 -16.07
CA ALA A 138 -8.71 -26.02 -16.28
C ALA A 138 -8.99 -26.36 -17.75
N GLY A 139 -8.52 -25.52 -18.67
CA GLY A 139 -8.66 -25.74 -20.11
C GLY A 139 -8.00 -27.04 -20.56
N PHE A 140 -6.79 -27.32 -20.09
CA PHE A 140 -6.12 -28.60 -20.34
C PHE A 140 -6.98 -29.78 -19.84
N LEU A 141 -7.44 -29.75 -18.59
CA LEU A 141 -8.22 -30.86 -18.02
C LEU A 141 -9.55 -31.08 -18.77
N ILE A 142 -10.22 -30.01 -19.17
CA ILE A 142 -11.46 -30.09 -19.97
C ILE A 142 -11.17 -30.73 -21.34
N SER A 143 -10.17 -30.22 -22.07
CA SER A 143 -9.80 -30.78 -23.36
C SER A 143 -9.35 -32.24 -23.24
N TYR A 144 -8.59 -32.55 -22.20
CA TYR A 144 -8.09 -33.89 -21.92
C TYR A 144 -9.23 -34.86 -21.60
N LEU A 145 -10.24 -34.42 -20.83
CA LEU A 145 -11.44 -35.19 -20.55
C LEU A 145 -12.24 -35.48 -21.83
N LEU A 146 -12.47 -34.47 -22.66
CA LEU A 146 -13.23 -34.59 -23.92
C LEU A 146 -12.56 -35.54 -24.92
N GLN A 147 -11.24 -35.67 -24.86
CA GLN A 147 -10.46 -36.62 -25.68
C GLN A 147 -10.43 -38.04 -25.10
N GLY A 148 -11.13 -38.30 -24.00
CA GLY A 148 -11.12 -39.61 -23.34
C GLY A 148 -9.83 -39.90 -22.57
N GLY A 149 -9.07 -38.89 -22.16
CA GLY A 149 -7.79 -39.03 -21.48
C GLY A 149 -7.85 -39.79 -20.14
N PHE A 150 -9.04 -39.94 -19.54
CA PHE A 150 -9.23 -40.71 -18.29
C PHE A 150 -9.64 -42.17 -18.49
N THR A 151 -9.61 -42.68 -19.72
CA THR A 151 -10.00 -44.08 -20.03
C THR A 151 -8.95 -45.12 -19.65
N SER A 152 -7.72 -44.71 -19.36
CA SER A 152 -6.62 -45.60 -18.95
C SER A 152 -6.03 -45.18 -17.61
N LEU A 153 -5.44 -46.12 -16.88
CA LEU A 153 -4.76 -45.84 -15.62
C LEU A 153 -3.62 -44.83 -15.79
N SER A 154 -2.81 -44.98 -16.86
CA SER A 154 -1.77 -44.02 -17.21
C SER A 154 -2.34 -42.63 -17.47
N GLY A 155 -3.51 -42.57 -18.13
CA GLY A 155 -4.17 -41.32 -18.44
C GLY A 155 -4.76 -40.62 -17.20
N ILE A 156 -5.29 -41.39 -16.25
CA ILE A 156 -5.69 -40.88 -14.93
C ILE A 156 -4.50 -40.29 -14.18
N LEU A 157 -3.37 -41.02 -14.13
CA LEU A 157 -2.15 -40.55 -13.47
C LEU A 157 -1.63 -39.24 -14.09
N MET A 158 -1.67 -39.11 -15.41
CA MET A 158 -1.28 -37.89 -16.11
C MET A 158 -2.21 -36.71 -15.78
N GLY A 159 -3.53 -36.93 -15.80
CA GLY A 159 -4.50 -35.90 -15.44
C GLY A 159 -4.33 -35.42 -13.99
N VAL A 160 -4.14 -36.35 -13.05
CA VAL A 160 -3.85 -36.02 -11.64
C VAL A 160 -2.51 -35.28 -11.52
N GLY A 161 -1.48 -35.70 -12.26
CA GLY A 161 -0.17 -35.03 -12.26
C GLY A 161 -0.25 -33.58 -12.73
N VAL A 162 -0.96 -33.32 -13.84
CA VAL A 162 -1.13 -31.96 -14.36
C VAL A 162 -2.01 -31.11 -13.43
N ALA A 163 -3.09 -31.67 -12.91
CA ALA A 163 -3.94 -30.99 -11.93
C ALA A 163 -3.14 -30.61 -10.68
N GLY A 164 -2.39 -31.57 -10.12
CA GLY A 164 -1.54 -31.36 -8.95
C GLY A 164 -0.47 -30.32 -9.18
N LEU A 165 0.23 -30.36 -10.31
CA LEU A 165 1.23 -29.35 -10.67
C LEU A 165 0.60 -27.96 -10.84
N GLY A 166 -0.54 -27.86 -11.53
CA GLY A 166 -1.27 -26.61 -11.70
C GLY A 166 -1.71 -26.02 -10.37
N THR A 167 -2.27 -26.84 -9.47
CA THR A 167 -2.63 -26.42 -8.10
C THR A 167 -1.42 -25.99 -7.29
N LEU A 168 -0.28 -26.71 -7.39
CA LEU A 168 0.94 -26.36 -6.67
C LEU A 168 1.49 -25.00 -7.12
N VAL A 169 1.57 -24.76 -8.43
CA VAL A 169 2.03 -23.48 -9.00
C VAL A 169 1.08 -22.34 -8.61
N PHE A 170 -0.23 -22.59 -8.62
CA PHE A 170 -1.23 -21.63 -8.19
C PHE A 170 -1.09 -21.27 -6.71
N ALA A 171 -0.98 -22.29 -5.84
CA ALA A 171 -0.80 -22.11 -4.40
C ALA A 171 0.51 -21.37 -4.08
N PHE A 172 1.61 -21.72 -4.75
CA PHE A 172 2.88 -21.02 -4.60
C PHE A 172 2.78 -19.54 -5.02
N GLY A 173 2.07 -19.26 -6.11
CA GLY A 173 1.77 -17.89 -6.53
C GLY A 173 0.99 -17.11 -5.45
N LEU A 174 -0.04 -17.73 -4.86
CA LEU A 174 -0.84 -17.10 -3.79
C LEU A 174 -0.01 -16.81 -2.55
N VAL A 175 0.83 -17.75 -2.12
CA VAL A 175 1.72 -17.57 -0.97
C VAL A 175 2.71 -16.43 -1.25
N THR A 176 3.32 -16.40 -2.44
CA THR A 176 4.27 -15.36 -2.83
C THR A 176 3.65 -13.97 -2.80
N VAL A 177 2.48 -13.81 -3.42
CA VAL A 177 1.75 -12.52 -3.45
C VAL A 177 1.31 -12.11 -2.05
N SER A 178 0.83 -13.05 -1.25
CA SER A 178 0.39 -12.81 0.13
C SER A 178 1.55 -12.38 1.03
N LEU A 179 2.72 -13.00 0.88
CA LEU A 179 3.92 -12.62 1.63
C LEU A 179 4.42 -11.22 1.22
N ALA A 180 4.46 -10.94 -0.08
CA ALA A 180 4.83 -9.63 -0.61
C ALA A 180 3.88 -8.54 -0.09
N TYR A 181 2.57 -8.77 -0.18
CA TYR A 181 1.56 -7.87 0.36
C TYR A 181 1.72 -7.66 1.86
N ARG A 182 1.92 -8.73 2.64
CA ARG A 182 2.06 -8.64 4.09
C ARG A 182 3.27 -7.79 4.50
N LEU A 183 4.42 -8.01 3.85
CA LEU A 183 5.64 -7.24 4.12
C LEU A 183 5.44 -5.75 3.85
N GLU A 184 4.89 -5.40 2.69
CA GLU A 184 4.69 -3.99 2.31
C GLU A 184 3.59 -3.33 3.15
N ASN A 185 2.52 -4.06 3.46
CA ASN A 185 1.47 -3.59 4.32
C ASN A 185 1.97 -3.31 5.75
N THR A 186 2.81 -4.18 6.32
CA THR A 186 3.40 -3.93 7.65
C THR A 186 4.26 -2.67 7.64
N ARG A 187 5.10 -2.47 6.62
CA ARG A 187 5.93 -1.26 6.48
C ARG A 187 5.07 0.00 6.41
N LEU A 188 4.03 -0.02 5.58
CA LEU A 188 3.14 1.12 5.40
C LEU A 188 2.35 1.42 6.68
N MET A 189 1.84 0.39 7.36
CA MET A 189 1.05 0.54 8.57
C MET A 189 1.87 1.03 9.76
N GLN A 190 3.17 0.72 9.81
CA GLN A 190 4.07 1.26 10.81
C GLN A 190 4.24 2.78 10.66
N VAL A 191 4.51 3.25 9.45
CA VAL A 191 4.63 4.70 9.17
C VAL A 191 3.29 5.41 9.42
N TRP A 192 2.17 4.73 9.14
CA TRP A 192 0.83 5.24 9.47
C TRP A 192 0.61 5.39 10.99
N GLU A 193 1.05 4.43 11.80
CA GLU A 193 0.99 4.55 13.26
C GLU A 193 1.90 5.68 13.77
N GLU A 194 3.11 5.79 13.24
CA GLU A 194 4.05 6.87 13.59
C GLU A 194 3.47 8.25 13.26
N LEU A 195 2.84 8.39 12.10
CA LEU A 195 2.11 9.62 11.75
C LEU A 195 1.01 9.90 12.78
N ARG A 196 0.22 8.90 13.16
CA ARG A 196 -0.85 9.08 14.15
C ARG A 196 -0.31 9.46 15.53
N GLN A 197 0.81 8.88 15.95
CA GLN A 197 1.46 9.23 17.21
C GLN A 197 2.01 10.64 17.18
N ALA A 198 2.69 11.04 16.09
CA ALA A 198 3.18 12.41 15.92
C ALA A 198 2.03 13.43 15.93
N LEU A 199 0.89 13.09 15.31
CA LEU A 199 -0.30 13.92 15.38
C LEU A 199 -0.87 13.97 16.81
N ARG A 200 -1.08 12.85 17.49
CA ARG A 200 -1.63 12.85 18.87
C ARG A 200 -0.71 13.48 19.92
N GLY A 201 0.61 13.30 19.79
CA GLY A 201 1.60 13.81 20.75
C GLY A 201 1.65 15.34 20.79
N ALA A 202 1.43 16.00 19.65
CA ALA A 202 1.31 17.45 19.59
C ALA A 202 0.09 17.99 20.35
N ASP A 203 -1.01 17.22 20.45
CA ASP A 203 -2.19 17.61 21.23
C ASP A 203 -2.01 17.43 22.75
N ALA A 204 -1.07 16.58 23.18
CA ALA A 204 -0.80 16.35 24.60
C ALA A 204 0.06 17.47 25.19
N ASP A 205 1.08 17.91 24.45
CA ASP A 205 2.00 18.97 24.88
C ASP A 205 1.29 20.33 25.05
N ASP A 206 0.32 20.62 24.18
CA ASP A 206 -0.52 21.83 24.21
C ASP A 206 -1.53 21.84 25.38
N ARG A 207 -1.97 20.67 25.89
CA ARG A 207 -2.83 20.63 27.09
C ARG A 207 -2.06 20.76 28.40
N THR A 208 -0.81 20.28 28.43
CA THR A 208 0.07 20.42 29.61
C THR A 208 0.60 21.84 29.79
N SER A 209 0.79 22.60 28.71
CA SER A 209 1.17 24.02 28.77
C SER A 209 0.04 24.90 29.31
N VAL A 210 -1.21 24.62 28.95
CA VAL A 210 -2.39 25.35 29.45
C VAL A 210 -2.68 25.04 30.93
N SER A 211 -2.44 23.81 31.39
CA SER A 211 -2.67 23.42 32.79
C SER A 211 -1.60 23.96 33.77
N SER A 212 -0.36 24.19 33.33
CA SER A 212 0.70 24.75 34.18
C SER A 212 0.64 26.28 34.35
N GLY A 213 -0.25 26.97 33.63
CA GLY A 213 -0.39 28.44 33.67
C GLY A 213 -1.22 29.00 34.83
N ASP A 214 -1.99 28.18 35.54
CA ASP A 214 -3.07 28.68 36.43
C ASP A 214 -2.79 28.51 37.95
N VAL A 215 -1.54 28.22 38.34
CA VAL A 215 -1.16 28.09 39.76
C VAL A 215 -0.04 29.08 40.12
N ARG A 216 -0.30 30.38 40.00
CA ARG A 216 0.47 31.42 40.72
C ARG A 216 -0.30 32.75 40.73
N GLN A 217 -1.10 32.96 41.76
CA GLN A 217 -1.12 34.18 42.60
C GLN A 217 -2.43 34.27 43.39
N SER A 218 -2.37 33.93 44.67
CA SER A 218 -3.20 34.55 45.71
C SER A 218 -2.60 34.23 47.07
N GLU A 219 -1.48 34.89 47.39
CA GLU A 219 -1.11 35.11 48.80
C GLU A 219 -1.88 36.33 49.31
N PRO A 220 -2.77 36.20 50.31
CA PRO A 220 -3.33 37.35 50.98
C PRO A 220 -2.31 37.90 51.99
N SER A 221 -1.87 39.12 51.72
CA SER A 221 -1.09 39.97 52.61
C SER A 221 -1.79 40.09 53.97
N ARG A 222 -1.14 39.60 55.04
CA ARG A 222 -1.53 39.89 56.43
C ARG A 222 -1.13 41.32 56.77
N ALA A 223 -2.08 42.08 57.30
CA ALA A 223 -1.87 43.27 58.10
C ALA A 223 -2.37 42.99 59.52
#